data_AF-A0A8J1ZPL2-F1
#
_entry.id   AF-A0A8J1ZPL2-F1
#
_cell.length_a   1.000
_cell.length_b   1.000
_cell.length_c   1.000
_cell.angle_alpha   90.00
_cell.angle_beta   90.00
_cell.angle_gamma   90.00
#
_symmetry.space_group_name_H-M   'P 1'
#
loop_
_entity.id
_entity.type
_entity.pdbx_description
1 polymer ?
#
loop_
_entity_poly.entity_id
_entity_poly.type
_entity_poly.pdbx_seq_one_letter_code
_entity_poly.pdbx_strand_id
1 'polypeptide(L)'
;MRTTMSLAKACVLQGAAFVLWASLLLARSTASVVLRRQDGGFKGAGTRMQYLTKYLSEHRGAFESQLSEAQAQQPVIAQEATAADENADTEYTMTQAAKFYDITKQLQAQSVVAMQELLQVTDALLKVVGVNGNGQQCGNVKCGLHAVCTQTTQGAQCLCQPGYFGDGLKCSEPPTYLPKKLLTDGLNGLDERVLDLSMIPLGADRILVVYRNADRNNRGYLLLGTIRGTILEWGTPEMFSVNDKKEKVQAWDPSVVAAPGADGTNGKIVIAFRSAQADGDCLAVSADIDDSMGRGFMEWSPTVKFCEQQANSRIVGQLFPEENSYIAMFNRRSAAEGTFSGAALTFDLERFKMTPSTADPVQFSDTAVSDLRTARMSSTGFLLEFSRAPREDEENGGTVQQDAVVTYGMVEEGALTFLPAAISAFPKDMKKILYNKFFED
;
A
#
# COMPACT_ATOMS: atom_id res chain seq x y z
N MET A 1 -29.85 -60.52 -30.62
CA MET A 1 -30.90 -60.60 -29.58
C MET A 1 -30.49 -61.34 -28.28
N ARG A 2 -29.21 -61.66 -28.02
CA ARG A 2 -28.76 -62.20 -26.71
C ARG A 2 -27.63 -61.40 -26.04
N THR A 3 -27.13 -60.33 -26.65
CA THR A 3 -26.05 -59.49 -26.09
C THR A 3 -26.53 -58.15 -25.52
N THR A 4 -27.77 -57.72 -25.79
CA THR A 4 -28.33 -56.45 -25.26
C THR A 4 -29.02 -56.60 -23.90
N MET A 5 -29.32 -57.82 -23.44
CA MET A 5 -29.89 -58.05 -22.09
C MET A 5 -28.83 -58.05 -20.97
N SER A 6 -27.53 -58.00 -21.29
CA SER A 6 -26.46 -58.00 -20.28
C SER A 6 -26.16 -56.60 -19.73
N LEU A 7 -26.32 -55.55 -20.54
CA LEU A 7 -26.04 -54.16 -20.16
C LEU A 7 -27.17 -53.52 -19.34
N ALA A 8 -28.43 -53.84 -19.66
CA ALA A 8 -29.58 -53.37 -18.88
C ALA A 8 -29.60 -53.94 -17.45
N LYS A 9 -29.16 -55.20 -17.26
CA LYS A 9 -29.00 -55.78 -15.91
C LYS A 9 -27.84 -55.13 -15.13
N ALA A 10 -26.76 -54.74 -15.80
CA ALA A 10 -25.63 -54.05 -15.16
C ALA A 10 -26.00 -52.63 -14.70
N CYS A 11 -26.81 -51.90 -15.48
CA CYS A 11 -27.26 -50.55 -15.15
C CYS A 11 -28.28 -50.53 -13.98
N VAL A 12 -29.19 -51.51 -13.92
CA VAL A 12 -30.13 -51.66 -12.79
C VAL A 12 -29.40 -52.10 -11.51
N LEU A 13 -28.36 -52.93 -11.61
CA LEU A 13 -27.52 -53.32 -10.47
C LEU A 13 -26.65 -52.16 -9.95
N GLN A 14 -26.17 -51.27 -10.82
CA GLN A 14 -25.45 -50.05 -10.42
C GLN A 14 -26.39 -48.98 -9.83
N GLY A 15 -27.59 -48.80 -10.37
CA GLY A 15 -28.62 -47.94 -9.78
C GLY A 15 -29.11 -48.44 -8.41
N ALA A 16 -29.26 -49.75 -8.24
CA ALA A 16 -29.59 -50.35 -6.95
C ALA A 16 -28.45 -50.21 -5.94
N ALA A 17 -27.18 -50.29 -6.38
CA ALA A 17 -26.02 -50.03 -5.53
C ALA A 17 -25.95 -48.56 -5.09
N PHE A 18 -26.33 -47.61 -5.95
CA PHE A 18 -26.38 -46.18 -5.62
C PHE A 18 -27.52 -45.87 -4.63
N VAL A 19 -28.69 -46.48 -4.80
CA VAL A 19 -29.81 -46.38 -3.84
C VAL A 19 -29.46 -47.04 -2.51
N LEU A 20 -28.76 -48.19 -2.52
CA LEU A 20 -28.22 -48.84 -1.31
C LEU A 20 -27.15 -47.98 -0.62
N TRP A 21 -26.30 -47.28 -1.38
CA TRP A 21 -25.28 -46.38 -0.83
C TRP A 21 -25.90 -45.10 -0.24
N ALA A 22 -26.88 -44.51 -0.93
CA ALA A 22 -27.67 -43.37 -0.44
C ALA A 22 -28.51 -43.73 0.80
N SER A 23 -29.07 -44.96 0.85
CA SER A 23 -29.78 -45.45 2.02
C SER A 23 -28.85 -45.88 3.17
N LEU A 24 -27.60 -46.28 2.91
CA LEU A 24 -26.55 -46.46 3.93
C LEU A 24 -26.05 -45.12 4.51
N LEU A 25 -26.00 -44.05 3.70
CA LEU A 25 -25.73 -42.67 4.14
C LEU A 25 -26.88 -42.14 5.02
N LEU A 26 -28.13 -42.41 4.64
CA LEU A 26 -29.31 -42.11 5.47
C LEU A 26 -29.41 -43.03 6.71
N ALA A 27 -28.99 -44.29 6.65
CA ALA A 27 -28.99 -45.20 7.81
C ALA A 27 -27.86 -44.90 8.80
N ARG A 28 -26.72 -44.34 8.34
CA ARG A 28 -25.69 -43.77 9.22
C ARG A 28 -26.22 -42.57 10.02
N SER A 29 -27.25 -41.87 9.52
CA SER A 29 -27.90 -40.75 10.24
C SER A 29 -28.72 -41.20 11.46
N THR A 30 -29.17 -42.45 11.54
CA THR A 30 -30.01 -42.95 12.65
C THR A 30 -29.25 -43.79 13.67
N ALA A 31 -28.03 -44.25 13.36
CA ALA A 31 -27.29 -45.20 14.20
C ALA A 31 -26.59 -44.62 15.45
N SER A 32 -26.67 -43.31 15.73
CA SER A 32 -26.08 -42.73 16.96
C SER A 32 -27.08 -42.04 17.89
N VAL A 33 -28.38 -42.04 17.60
CA VAL A 33 -29.40 -41.51 18.53
C VAL A 33 -29.99 -42.66 19.35
N VAL A 34 -29.15 -43.34 20.13
CA VAL A 34 -29.62 -44.09 21.30
C VAL A 34 -29.50 -43.15 22.50
N LEU A 35 -30.59 -42.42 22.77
CA LEU A 35 -30.74 -41.65 24.01
C LEU A 35 -30.73 -42.63 25.19
N ARG A 36 -29.56 -42.88 25.77
CA ARG A 36 -29.45 -43.50 27.09
C ARG A 36 -30.04 -42.53 28.11
N ARG A 37 -31.25 -42.84 28.55
CA ARG A 37 -31.96 -42.16 29.65
C ARG A 37 -31.12 -42.34 30.92
N GLN A 38 -30.41 -41.30 31.35
CA GLN A 38 -29.90 -41.21 32.71
C GLN A 38 -30.92 -40.41 33.51
N ASP A 39 -31.67 -41.13 34.36
CA ASP A 39 -32.68 -40.57 35.23
C ASP A 39 -32.03 -39.66 36.29
N GLY A 40 -32.40 -38.39 36.27
CA GLY A 40 -32.04 -37.39 37.27
C GLY A 40 -32.86 -36.12 37.02
N GLY A 41 -33.93 -35.93 37.78
CA GLY A 41 -34.93 -34.88 37.55
C GLY A 41 -34.35 -33.46 37.51
N PHE A 42 -34.67 -32.71 36.45
CA PHE A 42 -34.20 -31.33 36.26
C PHE A 42 -35.18 -30.30 36.82
N LYS A 43 -34.73 -29.54 37.83
CA LYS A 43 -35.34 -28.28 38.27
C LYS A 43 -34.65 -27.10 37.57
N GLY A 44 -35.40 -26.23 36.90
CA GLY A 44 -34.96 -24.89 36.47
C GLY A 44 -34.79 -24.68 34.95
N ALA A 45 -35.35 -23.58 34.44
CA ALA A 45 -35.29 -23.17 33.04
C ALA A 45 -33.88 -22.72 32.58
N GLY A 46 -33.03 -22.23 33.49
CA GLY A 46 -31.66 -21.79 33.18
C GLY A 46 -30.71 -22.92 32.76
N THR A 47 -30.85 -24.11 33.35
CA THR A 47 -30.05 -25.30 33.04
C THR A 47 -30.36 -25.90 31.66
N ARG A 48 -31.59 -25.71 31.14
CA ARG A 48 -32.00 -26.21 29.82
C ARG A 48 -31.32 -25.45 28.68
N MET A 49 -31.12 -24.14 28.87
CA MET A 49 -30.52 -23.29 27.84
C MET A 49 -28.99 -23.44 27.76
N GLN A 50 -28.34 -23.74 28.89
CA GLN A 50 -26.90 -24.08 28.93
C GLN A 50 -26.59 -25.43 28.28
N TYR A 51 -27.45 -26.44 28.47
CA TYR A 51 -27.30 -27.72 27.80
C TYR A 51 -27.44 -27.59 26.28
N LEU A 52 -28.46 -26.84 25.84
CA LEU A 52 -28.72 -26.63 24.41
C LEU A 52 -27.60 -25.85 23.72
N THR A 53 -27.03 -24.83 24.37
CA THR A 53 -25.87 -24.08 23.80
C THR A 53 -24.60 -24.92 23.73
N LYS A 54 -24.31 -25.73 24.77
CA LYS A 54 -23.18 -26.67 24.76
C LYS A 54 -23.34 -27.70 23.64
N TYR A 55 -24.51 -28.33 23.54
CA TYR A 55 -24.82 -29.32 22.51
C TYR A 55 -24.66 -28.73 21.09
N LEU A 56 -25.20 -27.54 20.85
CA LEU A 56 -25.09 -26.86 19.55
C LEU A 56 -23.63 -26.50 19.21
N SER A 57 -22.83 -26.06 20.20
CA SER A 57 -21.41 -25.74 19.98
C SER A 57 -20.56 -26.98 19.67
N GLU A 58 -20.82 -28.10 20.35
CA GLU A 58 -20.08 -29.36 20.15
C GLU A 58 -20.40 -30.00 18.79
N HIS A 59 -21.63 -29.82 18.28
CA HIS A 59 -22.08 -30.46 17.04
C HIS A 59 -22.02 -29.52 15.83
N ARG A 60 -21.66 -28.23 16.01
CA ARG A 60 -21.52 -27.25 14.92
C ARG A 60 -20.57 -27.72 13.82
N GLY A 61 -19.39 -28.20 14.19
CA GLY A 61 -18.40 -28.68 13.22
C GLY A 61 -18.89 -29.89 12.42
N ALA A 62 -19.74 -30.74 13.02
CA ALA A 62 -20.37 -31.85 12.31
C ALA A 62 -21.41 -31.35 11.29
N PHE A 63 -22.20 -30.33 11.63
CA PHE A 63 -23.15 -29.71 10.69
C PHE A 63 -22.44 -29.00 9.53
N GLU A 64 -21.33 -28.31 9.78
CA GLU A 64 -20.53 -27.66 8.74
C GLU A 64 -19.87 -28.68 7.79
N SER A 65 -19.33 -29.79 8.33
CA SER A 65 -18.78 -30.89 7.52
C SER A 65 -19.87 -31.50 6.62
N GLN A 66 -21.04 -31.80 7.20
CA GLN A 66 -22.17 -32.38 6.45
C GLN A 66 -22.70 -31.45 5.37
N LEU A 67 -22.75 -30.14 5.64
CA LEU A 67 -23.14 -29.15 4.64
C LEU A 67 -22.12 -29.08 3.49
N SER A 68 -20.83 -29.09 3.80
CA SER A 68 -19.77 -29.06 2.79
C SER A 68 -19.77 -30.31 1.90
N GLU A 69 -20.02 -31.48 2.50
CA GLU A 69 -20.15 -32.75 1.78
C GLU A 69 -21.40 -32.77 0.89
N ALA A 70 -22.54 -32.27 1.39
CA ALA A 70 -23.77 -32.17 0.61
C ALA A 70 -23.65 -31.18 -0.57
N GLN A 71 -22.96 -30.06 -0.38
CA GLN A 71 -22.68 -29.08 -1.44
C GLN A 71 -21.69 -29.61 -2.49
N ALA A 72 -20.69 -30.38 -2.07
CA ALA A 72 -19.71 -30.97 -2.97
C ALA A 72 -20.29 -32.10 -3.86
N GLN A 73 -21.35 -32.78 -3.40
CA GLN A 73 -22.05 -33.81 -4.17
C GLN A 73 -23.03 -33.25 -5.20
N GLN A 74 -23.45 -31.98 -5.05
CA GLN A 74 -24.42 -31.32 -5.93
C GLN A 74 -24.01 -31.26 -7.42
N PRO A 75 -22.75 -30.93 -7.80
CA PRO A 75 -22.32 -30.93 -9.20
C PRO A 75 -22.13 -32.34 -9.78
N VAL A 76 -21.76 -33.33 -8.95
CA VAL A 76 -21.52 -34.71 -9.38
C VAL A 76 -22.83 -35.37 -9.83
N ILE A 77 -23.89 -35.17 -9.05
CA ILE A 77 -25.23 -35.68 -9.34
C ILE A 77 -25.80 -35.03 -10.61
N ALA A 78 -25.46 -33.77 -10.87
CA ALA A 78 -25.85 -33.08 -12.10
C ALA A 78 -25.16 -33.62 -13.35
N GLN A 79 -23.89 -34.03 -13.24
CA GLN A 79 -23.12 -34.62 -14.34
C GLN A 79 -23.56 -36.06 -14.65
N GLU A 80 -23.84 -36.87 -13.62
CA GLU A 80 -24.35 -38.24 -13.80
C GLU A 80 -25.74 -38.25 -14.44
N ALA A 81 -26.58 -37.25 -14.16
CA ALA A 81 -27.88 -37.10 -14.78
C ALA A 81 -27.81 -36.73 -16.27
N THR A 82 -26.89 -35.84 -16.66
CA THR A 82 -26.67 -35.53 -18.08
C THR A 82 -26.12 -36.72 -18.86
N ALA A 83 -25.27 -37.54 -18.23
CA ALA A 83 -24.72 -38.75 -18.85
C ALA A 83 -25.76 -39.89 -18.98
N ALA A 84 -26.76 -39.93 -18.09
CA ALA A 84 -27.87 -40.88 -18.18
C ALA A 84 -28.90 -40.50 -19.27
N ASP A 85 -29.06 -39.21 -19.55
CA ASP A 85 -29.93 -38.65 -20.60
C ASP A 85 -29.40 -39.02 -22.02
N GLU A 86 -28.08 -39.02 -22.20
CA GLU A 86 -27.44 -39.34 -23.48
C GLU A 86 -27.50 -40.83 -23.88
N ASN A 87 -27.79 -41.74 -22.93
CA ASN A 87 -27.66 -43.19 -23.13
C ASN A 87 -28.99 -43.97 -23.08
N ALA A 88 -30.15 -43.30 -23.05
CA ALA A 88 -31.44 -43.99 -22.92
C ALA A 88 -32.19 -44.10 -24.26
N ASP A 89 -32.37 -45.34 -24.71
CA ASP A 89 -32.90 -45.68 -26.04
C ASP A 89 -34.44 -45.53 -26.21
N THR A 90 -35.20 -45.12 -25.19
CA THR A 90 -36.68 -44.98 -25.28
C THR A 90 -37.23 -43.72 -24.60
N GLU A 91 -38.12 -43.00 -25.29
CA GLU A 91 -38.76 -41.73 -24.84
C GLU A 91 -39.51 -41.85 -23.50
N TYR A 92 -40.06 -43.04 -23.21
CA TYR A 92 -40.75 -43.32 -21.93
C TYR A 92 -39.79 -43.43 -20.73
N THR A 93 -38.59 -44.01 -20.92
CA THR A 93 -37.58 -44.14 -19.84
C THR A 93 -36.89 -42.81 -19.56
N MET A 94 -36.69 -41.98 -20.59
CA MET A 94 -36.20 -40.60 -20.47
C MET A 94 -37.11 -39.75 -19.59
N THR A 95 -38.43 -39.82 -19.82
CA THR A 95 -39.41 -39.00 -19.08
C THR A 95 -39.51 -39.39 -17.59
N GLN A 96 -39.34 -40.66 -17.24
CA GLN A 96 -39.34 -41.10 -15.82
C GLN A 96 -38.02 -40.81 -15.12
N ALA A 97 -36.89 -41.01 -15.79
CA ALA A 97 -35.57 -40.70 -15.23
C ALA A 97 -35.40 -39.18 -14.98
N ALA A 98 -35.84 -38.34 -15.93
CA ALA A 98 -35.84 -36.89 -15.78
C ALA A 98 -36.71 -36.43 -14.58
N LYS A 99 -37.92 -36.99 -14.43
CA LYS A 99 -38.79 -36.69 -13.28
C LYS A 99 -38.17 -37.13 -11.94
N PHE A 100 -37.56 -38.31 -11.89
CA PHE A 100 -36.91 -38.81 -10.68
C PHE A 100 -35.69 -37.97 -10.30
N TYR A 101 -34.92 -37.52 -11.30
CA TYR A 101 -33.80 -36.61 -11.12
C TYR A 101 -34.25 -35.23 -10.61
N ASP A 102 -35.28 -34.63 -11.21
CA ASP A 102 -35.81 -33.33 -10.77
C ASP A 102 -36.31 -33.38 -9.32
N ILE A 103 -37.01 -34.45 -8.93
CA ILE A 103 -37.46 -34.66 -7.55
C ILE A 103 -36.26 -34.80 -6.60
N THR A 104 -35.22 -35.55 -6.99
CA THR A 104 -34.03 -35.77 -6.17
C THR A 104 -33.24 -34.46 -5.99
N LYS A 105 -33.07 -33.70 -7.07
CA LYS A 105 -32.44 -32.37 -7.07
C LYS A 105 -33.19 -31.40 -6.16
N GLN A 106 -34.52 -31.40 -6.22
CA GLN A 106 -35.35 -30.55 -5.38
C GLN A 106 -35.25 -30.94 -3.91
N LEU A 107 -35.27 -32.25 -3.59
CA LEU A 107 -35.13 -32.74 -2.22
C LEU A 107 -33.75 -32.42 -1.62
N GLN A 108 -32.68 -32.54 -2.41
CA GLN A 108 -31.33 -32.17 -1.99
C GLN A 108 -31.19 -30.65 -1.78
N ALA A 109 -31.72 -29.84 -2.70
CA ALA A 109 -31.72 -28.38 -2.55
C ALA A 109 -32.46 -27.95 -1.27
N GLN A 110 -33.61 -28.57 -0.98
CA GLN A 110 -34.35 -28.33 0.26
C GLN A 110 -33.55 -28.74 1.51
N SER A 111 -32.84 -29.87 1.47
CA SER A 111 -32.00 -30.31 2.60
C SER A 111 -30.82 -29.36 2.89
N VAL A 112 -30.20 -28.79 1.84
CA VAL A 112 -29.11 -27.80 1.97
C VAL A 112 -29.63 -26.51 2.57
N VAL A 113 -30.79 -26.01 2.10
CA VAL A 113 -31.43 -24.82 2.67
C VAL A 113 -31.80 -25.05 4.13
N ALA A 114 -32.39 -26.20 4.48
CA ALA A 114 -32.72 -26.54 5.86
C ALA A 114 -31.48 -26.60 6.78
N MET A 115 -30.35 -27.13 6.29
CA MET A 115 -29.09 -27.14 7.03
C MET A 115 -28.50 -25.74 7.20
N GLN A 116 -28.60 -24.88 6.18
CA GLN A 116 -28.18 -23.49 6.26
C GLN A 116 -29.03 -22.69 7.27
N GLU A 117 -30.34 -22.88 7.26
CA GLU A 117 -31.25 -22.27 8.22
C GLU A 117 -30.95 -22.74 9.64
N LEU A 118 -30.66 -24.03 9.84
CA LEU A 118 -30.25 -24.56 11.15
C LEU A 118 -28.97 -23.89 11.66
N LEU A 119 -27.97 -23.68 10.79
CA LEU A 119 -26.73 -22.96 11.15
C LEU A 119 -27.00 -21.49 11.46
N GLN A 120 -27.84 -20.81 10.68
CA GLN A 120 -28.21 -19.41 10.94
C GLN A 120 -28.96 -19.26 12.26
N VAL A 121 -29.89 -20.16 12.56
CA VAL A 121 -30.60 -20.21 13.84
C VAL A 121 -29.62 -20.49 14.98
N THR A 122 -28.64 -21.37 14.77
CA THR A 122 -27.59 -21.67 15.74
C THR A 122 -26.72 -20.43 16.02
N ASP A 123 -26.30 -19.71 14.98
CA ASP A 123 -25.53 -18.47 15.12
C ASP A 123 -26.34 -17.36 15.80
N ALA A 124 -27.62 -17.22 15.46
CA ALA A 124 -28.52 -16.27 16.11
C ALA A 124 -28.71 -16.61 17.59
N LEU A 125 -28.90 -17.89 17.94
CA LEU A 125 -29.00 -18.35 19.32
C LEU A 125 -27.70 -18.12 20.11
N LEU A 126 -26.53 -18.36 19.50
CA LEU A 126 -25.23 -18.09 20.13
C LEU A 126 -25.00 -16.58 20.35
N LYS A 127 -25.45 -15.74 19.41
CA LYS A 127 -25.40 -14.27 19.54
C LYS A 127 -26.36 -13.74 20.61
N VAL A 128 -27.60 -14.25 20.66
CA VAL A 128 -28.63 -13.83 21.64
C VAL A 128 -28.27 -14.26 23.07
N VAL A 129 -27.61 -15.41 23.22
CA VAL A 129 -27.11 -15.87 24.54
C VAL A 129 -25.84 -15.12 24.97
N GLY A 130 -25.29 -14.24 24.12
CA GLY A 130 -24.20 -13.35 24.52
C GLY A 130 -22.97 -14.12 24.99
N VAL A 131 -22.48 -15.06 24.18
CA VAL A 131 -21.20 -15.73 24.46
C VAL A 131 -20.02 -14.81 24.10
N ASN A 132 -19.95 -13.65 24.77
CA ASN A 132 -18.70 -13.29 25.42
C ASN A 132 -18.56 -14.32 26.53
N GLY A 133 -17.65 -15.26 26.34
CA GLY A 133 -17.73 -16.56 26.99
C GLY A 133 -17.61 -16.46 28.51
N ASN A 134 -18.73 -16.43 29.23
CA ASN A 134 -18.77 -16.69 30.66
C ASN A 134 -18.07 -18.04 30.94
N GLY A 135 -16.79 -17.97 31.36
CA GLY A 135 -15.97 -19.12 31.74
C GLY A 135 -15.15 -19.82 30.64
N GLN A 136 -15.08 -19.31 29.40
CA GLN A 136 -14.20 -19.91 28.36
C GLN A 136 -12.77 -19.37 28.42
N GLN A 137 -11.79 -20.23 28.12
CA GLN A 137 -10.38 -19.84 28.01
C GLN A 137 -9.99 -19.50 26.58
N CYS A 138 -9.07 -18.54 26.42
CA CYS A 138 -8.63 -18.06 25.10
C CYS A 138 -8.11 -19.14 24.16
N GLY A 139 -7.68 -20.30 24.66
CA GLY A 139 -7.27 -21.43 23.83
C GLY A 139 -8.36 -21.96 22.88
N ASN A 140 -9.63 -21.72 23.18
CA ASN A 140 -10.77 -22.20 22.37
C ASN A 140 -11.53 -21.05 21.66
N VAL A 141 -11.05 -19.81 21.78
CA VAL A 141 -11.70 -18.63 21.20
C VAL A 141 -10.88 -18.13 20.03
N LYS A 142 -11.45 -18.18 18.83
CA LYS A 142 -10.81 -17.66 17.62
C LYS A 142 -11.28 -16.22 17.38
N CYS A 143 -10.41 -15.25 17.66
CA CYS A 143 -10.67 -13.84 17.41
C CYS A 143 -10.48 -13.46 15.93
N GLY A 144 -10.93 -12.26 15.57
CA GLY A 144 -10.77 -11.69 14.23
C GLY A 144 -9.31 -11.41 13.84
N LEU A 145 -9.10 -11.11 12.55
CA LEU A 145 -7.82 -10.57 12.07
C LEU A 145 -7.55 -9.23 12.79
N HIS A 146 -6.29 -9.01 13.21
CA HIS A 146 -5.89 -7.87 14.04
C HIS A 146 -6.55 -7.80 15.43
N ALA A 147 -6.93 -8.94 16.02
CA ALA A 147 -7.44 -9.04 17.38
C ALA A 147 -6.62 -10.00 18.24
N VAL A 148 -6.61 -9.76 19.55
CA VAL A 148 -5.98 -10.59 20.57
C VAL A 148 -7.03 -11.03 21.58
N CYS A 149 -6.98 -12.30 21.98
CA CYS A 149 -7.83 -12.78 23.07
C CYS A 149 -7.21 -12.44 24.42
N THR A 150 -8.03 -11.90 25.33
CA THR A 150 -7.66 -11.60 26.71
C THR A 150 -8.59 -12.31 27.68
N GLN A 151 -8.02 -12.80 28.79
CA GLN A 151 -8.81 -13.41 29.86
C GLN A 151 -9.32 -12.35 30.82
N THR A 152 -10.64 -12.25 30.98
CA THR A 152 -11.27 -11.34 31.94
C THR A 152 -11.94 -12.14 33.06
N THR A 153 -12.37 -11.45 34.12
CA THR A 153 -13.18 -12.06 35.20
C THR A 153 -14.55 -12.58 34.70
N GLN A 154 -14.98 -12.15 33.51
CA GLN A 154 -16.18 -12.62 32.81
C GLN A 154 -15.84 -13.63 31.69
N GLY A 155 -14.57 -14.05 31.59
CA GLY A 155 -14.05 -15.04 30.64
C GLY A 155 -13.34 -14.45 29.43
N ALA A 156 -13.07 -15.29 28.42
CA ALA A 156 -12.28 -14.92 27.25
C ALA A 156 -12.99 -13.86 26.39
N GLN A 157 -12.31 -12.74 26.16
CA GLN A 157 -12.78 -11.61 25.37
C GLN A 157 -11.77 -11.26 24.28
N CYS A 158 -12.25 -11.13 23.04
CA CYS A 158 -11.44 -10.63 21.93
C CYS A 158 -11.37 -9.10 21.97
N LEU A 159 -10.16 -8.56 21.87
CA LEU A 159 -9.89 -7.12 21.81
C LEU A 159 -9.09 -6.83 20.53
N CYS A 160 -9.42 -5.75 19.83
CA CYS A 160 -8.61 -5.32 18.69
C CYS A 160 -7.20 -4.91 19.14
N GLN A 161 -6.21 -5.21 18.31
CA GLN A 161 -4.84 -4.77 18.52
C GLN A 161 -4.76 -3.23 18.46
N PRO A 162 -3.75 -2.61 19.10
CA PRO A 162 -3.53 -1.17 19.00
C PRO A 162 -3.52 -0.70 17.53
N GLY A 163 -4.27 0.36 17.24
CA GLY A 163 -4.43 0.89 15.87
C GLY A 163 -5.61 0.30 15.09
N TYR A 164 -6.33 -0.68 15.62
CA TYR A 164 -7.55 -1.23 15.02
C TYR A 164 -8.75 -1.06 15.94
N PHE A 165 -9.93 -0.85 15.34
CA PHE A 165 -11.19 -0.61 16.06
C PHE A 165 -12.25 -1.59 15.58
N GLY A 166 -13.10 -2.04 16.50
CA GLY A 166 -14.11 -3.04 16.23
C GLY A 166 -14.55 -3.78 17.48
N ASP A 167 -15.23 -4.90 17.27
CA ASP A 167 -15.80 -5.76 18.32
C ASP A 167 -14.88 -6.93 18.72
N GLY A 168 -13.64 -6.96 18.23
CA GLY A 168 -12.68 -8.06 18.46
C GLY A 168 -12.85 -9.26 17.52
N LEU A 169 -13.98 -9.37 16.81
CA LEU A 169 -14.19 -10.36 15.74
C LEU A 169 -13.97 -9.75 14.36
N LYS A 170 -14.28 -8.46 14.22
CA LYS A 170 -14.00 -7.66 13.04
C LYS A 170 -13.30 -6.38 13.47
N CYS A 171 -11.98 -6.38 13.35
CA CYS A 171 -11.14 -5.22 13.62
C CYS A 171 -10.73 -4.58 12.29
N SER A 172 -10.95 -3.28 12.16
CA SER A 172 -10.56 -2.50 10.98
C SER A 172 -9.74 -1.29 11.38
N GLU A 173 -8.85 -0.86 10.51
CA GLU A 173 -8.13 0.39 10.66
C GLU A 173 -9.13 1.54 10.76
N PRO A 174 -8.92 2.52 11.64
CA PRO A 174 -9.71 3.73 11.68
C PRO A 174 -9.80 4.37 10.31
N PRO A 175 -10.96 4.99 9.99
CA PRO A 175 -11.10 5.79 8.78
C PRO A 175 -10.06 6.93 8.67
N THR A 176 -9.41 7.29 9.77
CA THR A 176 -8.33 8.28 9.82
C THR A 176 -6.99 7.76 9.29
N TYR A 177 -6.75 6.45 9.32
CA TYR A 177 -5.53 5.83 8.78
C TYR A 177 -5.72 5.30 7.36
N LEU A 178 -6.96 5.25 6.86
CA LEU A 178 -7.21 4.92 5.46
C LEU A 178 -6.61 6.02 4.56
N PRO A 179 -5.77 5.65 3.57
CA PRO A 179 -5.21 6.61 2.64
C PRO A 179 -6.35 7.30 1.89
N LYS A 180 -6.48 8.61 2.12
CA LYS A 180 -7.43 9.45 1.38
C LYS A 180 -6.78 9.87 0.08
N LYS A 181 -7.53 9.80 -1.03
CA LYS A 181 -7.08 10.36 -2.30
C LYS A 181 -6.96 11.88 -2.13
N LEU A 182 -5.74 12.39 -2.23
CA LEU A 182 -5.43 13.81 -2.04
C LEU A 182 -5.78 14.67 -3.27
N LEU A 183 -5.72 14.04 -4.43
CA LEU A 183 -5.82 14.66 -5.73
C LEU A 183 -7.11 14.19 -6.42
N THR A 184 -8.04 15.12 -6.66
CA THR A 184 -9.36 14.88 -7.23
C THR A 184 -9.60 15.63 -8.53
N ASP A 185 -8.58 16.25 -9.12
CA ASP A 185 -8.75 17.13 -10.27
C ASP A 185 -8.84 16.32 -11.57
N GLY A 186 -10.07 16.01 -12.00
CA GLY A 186 -10.34 15.33 -13.26
C GLY A 186 -11.83 15.10 -13.47
N LEU A 187 -12.23 14.68 -14.68
CA LEU A 187 -13.58 14.18 -14.90
C LEU A 187 -13.80 12.99 -13.95
N ASN A 188 -14.77 13.10 -13.04
CA ASN A 188 -15.09 12.11 -12.00
C ASN A 188 -13.99 11.90 -10.93
N GLY A 189 -12.99 12.77 -10.82
CA GLY A 189 -11.95 12.68 -9.79
C GLY A 189 -11.03 11.45 -9.90
N LEU A 190 -10.93 10.84 -11.10
CA LEU A 190 -10.17 9.61 -11.34
C LEU A 190 -8.81 9.81 -12.02
N ASP A 191 -8.57 10.94 -12.69
CA ASP A 191 -7.48 11.07 -13.68
C ASP A 191 -6.30 11.96 -13.24
N GLU A 192 -5.74 11.67 -12.05
CA GLU A 192 -4.47 12.29 -11.63
C GLU A 192 -3.44 11.22 -11.28
N ARG A 193 -2.67 10.80 -12.29
CA ARG A 193 -1.49 9.94 -12.10
C ARG A 193 -0.29 10.79 -11.73
N VAL A 194 0.02 10.77 -10.43
CA VAL A 194 1.21 11.39 -9.87
C VAL A 194 2.43 10.48 -10.03
N LEU A 195 3.53 11.07 -10.49
CA LEU A 195 4.87 10.50 -10.56
C LEU A 195 5.84 11.49 -9.89
N ASP A 196 7.05 11.00 -9.57
CA ASP A 196 8.18 11.78 -9.06
C ASP A 196 7.77 12.82 -8.00
N LEU A 197 7.46 12.35 -6.79
CA LEU A 197 6.98 13.16 -5.68
C LEU A 197 8.13 13.56 -4.75
N SER A 198 8.19 14.83 -4.39
CA SER A 198 9.07 15.35 -3.33
C SER A 198 8.23 16.14 -2.34
N MET A 199 8.39 15.84 -1.05
CA MET A 199 7.64 16.50 0.02
C MET A 199 8.58 16.99 1.11
N ILE A 200 8.31 18.19 1.62
CA ILE A 200 9.08 18.79 2.72
C ILE A 200 8.13 19.53 3.67
N PRO A 201 8.45 19.59 4.97
CA PRO A 201 7.78 20.52 5.88
C PRO A 201 8.20 21.97 5.56
N LEU A 202 7.31 22.92 5.82
CA LEU A 202 7.60 24.34 5.85
C LEU A 202 7.10 24.90 7.19
N GLY A 203 8.00 25.42 8.01
CA GLY A 203 7.64 25.87 9.36
C GLY A 203 7.07 24.73 10.20
N ALA A 204 6.13 25.07 11.09
CA ALA A 204 5.52 24.10 12.01
C ALA A 204 4.19 23.51 11.51
N ASP A 205 3.53 24.19 10.58
CA ASP A 205 2.12 23.95 10.23
C ASP A 205 1.86 23.89 8.72
N ARG A 206 2.90 23.79 7.89
CA ARG A 206 2.75 23.64 6.44
C ARG A 206 3.53 22.44 5.92
N ILE A 207 2.99 21.83 4.88
CA ILE A 207 3.64 20.77 4.10
C ILE A 207 3.62 21.20 2.64
N LEU A 208 4.76 21.13 1.99
CA LEU A 208 4.88 21.34 0.56
C LEU A 208 5.04 20.00 -0.13
N VAL A 209 4.28 19.79 -1.20
CA VAL A 209 4.40 18.62 -2.07
C VAL A 209 4.59 19.12 -3.49
N VAL A 210 5.70 18.76 -4.13
CA VAL A 210 5.90 18.96 -5.56
C VAL A 210 5.86 17.61 -6.24
N TYR A 211 5.23 17.57 -7.41
CA TYR A 211 5.05 16.32 -8.12
C TYR A 211 4.91 16.52 -9.62
N ARG A 212 5.19 15.45 -10.38
CA ARG A 212 4.93 15.36 -11.80
C ARG A 212 3.58 14.69 -12.05
N ASN A 213 2.78 15.23 -12.97
CA ASN A 213 1.50 14.64 -13.36
C ASN A 213 1.59 14.05 -14.77
N ALA A 214 1.48 12.72 -14.87
CA ALA A 214 1.59 11.98 -16.13
C ALA A 214 0.44 12.29 -17.10
N ASP A 215 -0.78 12.46 -16.57
CA ASP A 215 -1.98 12.72 -17.38
C ASP A 215 -2.02 14.17 -17.90
N ARG A 216 -1.25 15.07 -17.26
CA ARG A 216 -1.09 16.47 -17.67
C ARG A 216 0.17 16.70 -18.50
N ASN A 217 0.55 15.74 -19.34
CA ASN A 217 1.76 15.80 -20.18
C ASN A 217 3.05 15.97 -19.37
N ASN A 218 3.18 15.23 -18.26
CA ASN A 218 4.36 15.25 -17.40
C ASN A 218 4.70 16.63 -16.81
N ARG A 219 3.68 17.48 -16.59
CA ARG A 219 3.86 18.81 -15.99
C ARG A 219 4.04 18.73 -14.48
N GLY A 220 4.74 19.72 -13.93
CA GLY A 220 5.04 19.85 -12.51
C GLY A 220 4.03 20.74 -11.80
N TYR A 221 3.56 20.27 -10.65
CA TYR A 221 2.61 20.97 -9.78
C TYR A 221 3.11 20.98 -8.33
N LEU A 222 2.82 22.07 -7.64
CA LEU A 222 3.03 22.24 -6.21
C LEU A 222 1.67 22.25 -5.50
N LEU A 223 1.59 21.51 -4.40
CA LEU A 223 0.45 21.46 -3.51
C LEU A 223 0.89 21.88 -2.10
N LEU A 224 0.29 22.96 -1.60
CA LEU A 224 0.49 23.46 -0.24
C LEU A 224 -0.57 22.87 0.68
N GLY A 225 -0.13 22.18 1.73
CA GLY A 225 -0.97 21.67 2.81
C GLY A 225 -0.79 22.51 4.07
N THR A 226 -1.89 22.82 4.75
CA THR A 226 -1.94 23.55 6.02
C THR A 226 -2.45 22.65 7.13
N ILE A 227 -1.68 22.50 8.20
CA ILE A 227 -2.03 21.72 9.38
C ILE A 227 -2.76 22.64 10.36
N ARG A 228 -4.06 22.40 10.57
CA ARG A 228 -4.86 23.05 11.62
C ARG A 228 -5.19 22.03 12.71
N GLY A 229 -4.45 22.08 13.81
CA GLY A 229 -4.58 21.10 14.89
C GLY A 229 -4.16 19.70 14.42
N THR A 230 -5.12 18.79 14.26
CA THR A 230 -4.88 17.42 13.73
C THR A 230 -5.38 17.22 12.31
N ILE A 231 -5.84 18.28 11.64
CA ILE A 231 -6.42 18.22 10.29
C ILE A 231 -5.43 18.85 9.31
N LEU A 232 -5.17 18.16 8.21
CA LEU A 232 -4.42 18.67 7.08
C LEU A 232 -5.40 19.14 6.00
N GLU A 233 -5.40 20.44 5.73
CA GLU A 233 -6.19 21.10 4.69
C GLU A 233 -5.31 21.35 3.47
N TRP A 234 -5.74 20.88 2.30
CA TRP A 234 -4.99 21.05 1.05
C TRP A 234 -5.46 22.29 0.29
N GLY A 235 -4.50 23.06 -0.22
CA GLY A 235 -4.75 24.12 -1.18
C GLY A 235 -5.01 23.58 -2.58
N THR A 236 -5.14 24.48 -3.55
CA THR A 236 -5.25 24.13 -4.98
C THR A 236 -3.87 23.87 -5.58
N PRO A 237 -3.69 22.80 -6.40
CA PRO A 237 -2.42 22.58 -7.10
C PRO A 237 -2.05 23.75 -8.02
N GLU A 238 -0.80 24.20 -7.93
CA GLU A 238 -0.26 25.28 -8.75
C GLU A 238 0.86 24.79 -9.67
N MET A 239 0.80 25.14 -10.96
CA MET A 239 1.78 24.69 -11.95
C MET A 239 3.05 25.54 -11.87
N PHE A 240 4.21 24.90 -11.69
CA PHE A 240 5.52 25.57 -11.68
C PHE A 240 6.35 25.30 -12.95
N SER A 241 5.98 24.30 -13.76
CA SER A 241 6.82 23.78 -14.84
C SER A 241 6.73 24.62 -16.14
N VAL A 242 7.36 25.79 -16.12
CA VAL A 242 7.55 26.68 -17.27
C VAL A 242 9.04 26.93 -17.52
N ASN A 243 9.44 27.20 -18.76
CA ASN A 243 10.83 27.60 -19.09
C ASN A 243 11.04 29.12 -19.00
N ASP A 244 12.26 29.57 -19.28
CA ASP A 244 12.68 30.97 -19.34
C ASP A 244 11.86 31.81 -20.34
N LYS A 245 11.31 31.16 -21.37
CA LYS A 245 10.41 31.77 -22.37
C LYS A 245 8.92 31.73 -21.98
N LYS A 246 8.61 31.29 -20.76
CA LYS A 246 7.24 31.10 -20.23
C LYS A 246 6.41 30.05 -20.99
N GLU A 247 7.08 29.16 -21.71
CA GLU A 247 6.45 28.01 -22.36
C GLU A 247 6.31 26.87 -21.35
N LYS A 248 5.21 26.11 -21.46
CA LYS A 248 4.96 24.97 -20.60
C LYS A 248 5.91 23.82 -20.95
N VAL A 249 6.61 23.29 -19.96
CA VAL A 249 7.57 22.18 -20.12
C VAL A 249 7.21 21.01 -19.20
N GLN A 250 7.86 19.87 -19.41
CA GLN A 250 7.76 18.73 -18.50
C GLN A 250 8.61 18.99 -17.25
N ALA A 251 8.32 18.32 -16.13
CA ALA A 251 9.06 18.43 -14.89
C ALA A 251 9.45 17.05 -14.35
N TRP A 252 10.55 16.52 -14.86
CA TRP A 252 11.13 15.25 -14.43
C TRP A 252 11.96 15.44 -13.16
N ASP A 253 11.80 14.52 -12.21
CA ASP A 253 12.47 14.52 -10.90
C ASP A 253 12.44 15.86 -10.17
N PRO A 254 11.25 16.46 -9.94
CA PRO A 254 11.18 17.72 -9.23
C PRO A 254 11.68 17.56 -7.79
N SER A 255 12.57 18.46 -7.41
CA SER A 255 13.09 18.59 -6.05
C SER A 255 12.66 19.94 -5.50
N VAL A 256 12.29 19.97 -4.22
CA VAL A 256 11.91 21.20 -3.53
C VAL A 256 12.75 21.35 -2.28
N VAL A 257 13.22 22.57 -2.05
CA VAL A 257 13.77 23.02 -0.78
C VAL A 257 13.02 24.27 -0.34
N ALA A 258 12.88 24.44 0.97
CA ALA A 258 12.22 25.61 1.51
C ALA A 258 12.88 26.06 2.80
N ALA A 259 12.71 27.35 3.08
CA ALA A 259 13.09 27.96 4.35
C ALA A 259 11.88 28.74 4.88
N PRO A 260 11.49 28.52 6.14
CA PRO A 260 10.43 29.31 6.76
C PRO A 260 10.86 30.76 6.90
N GLY A 261 9.91 31.68 6.72
CA GLY A 261 10.04 33.07 7.07
C GLY A 261 10.10 33.27 8.58
N ALA A 262 10.37 34.50 9.02
CA ALA A 262 10.48 34.84 10.44
C ALA A 262 9.20 34.58 11.24
N ASP A 263 8.04 34.60 10.58
CA ASP A 263 6.73 34.32 11.17
C ASP A 263 6.38 32.82 11.19
N GLY A 264 7.20 31.96 10.56
CA GLY A 264 7.00 30.51 10.48
C GLY A 264 5.89 30.07 9.51
N THR A 265 5.09 31.00 8.99
CA THR A 265 3.98 30.76 8.06
C THR A 265 4.32 31.11 6.61
N ASN A 266 5.09 32.18 6.41
CA ASN A 266 5.64 32.53 5.11
C ASN A 266 6.90 31.72 4.85
N GLY A 267 7.43 31.79 3.63
CA GLY A 267 8.67 31.09 3.32
C GLY A 267 9.18 31.31 1.92
N LYS A 268 10.47 31.04 1.74
CA LYS A 268 11.11 30.96 0.43
C LYS A 268 11.14 29.52 0.00
N ILE A 269 10.73 29.27 -1.24
CA ILE A 269 10.82 27.95 -1.86
C ILE A 269 11.67 28.02 -3.12
N VAL A 270 12.43 26.96 -3.37
CA VAL A 270 13.12 26.75 -4.63
C VAL A 270 12.79 25.35 -5.12
N ILE A 271 12.33 25.26 -6.37
CA ILE A 271 12.03 24.01 -7.05
C ILE A 271 13.00 23.86 -8.21
N ALA A 272 13.70 22.73 -8.27
CA ALA A 272 14.54 22.39 -9.39
C ALA A 272 14.09 21.08 -10.05
N PHE A 273 14.04 21.07 -11.37
CA PHE A 273 13.48 19.97 -12.17
C PHE A 273 14.13 19.90 -13.55
N ARG A 274 13.90 18.80 -14.27
CA ARG A 274 14.40 18.61 -15.64
C ARG A 274 13.28 18.73 -16.66
N SER A 275 13.56 19.37 -17.79
CA SER A 275 12.57 19.60 -18.86
C SER A 275 12.21 18.34 -19.68
N ALA A 276 12.99 17.27 -19.56
CA ALA A 276 12.78 15.98 -20.21
C ALA A 276 13.42 14.83 -19.40
N GLN A 277 12.98 13.59 -19.67
CA GLN A 277 13.49 12.38 -18.99
C GLN A 277 14.96 12.14 -19.29
N ALA A 278 15.33 12.26 -20.56
CA ALA A 278 16.68 12.12 -21.07
C ALA A 278 17.04 13.40 -21.84
N ASP A 279 18.30 13.83 -21.72
CA ASP A 279 18.85 15.02 -22.36
C ASP A 279 18.09 16.31 -22.08
N GLY A 280 17.38 16.35 -20.94
CA GLY A 280 16.62 17.52 -20.51
C GLY A 280 17.50 18.65 -19.99
N ASP A 281 16.98 19.87 -20.08
CA ASP A 281 17.57 21.04 -19.45
C ASP A 281 17.23 21.08 -17.96
N CYS A 282 18.15 21.56 -17.15
CA CYS A 282 17.93 21.83 -15.73
C CYS A 282 17.31 23.20 -15.56
N LEU A 283 16.16 23.22 -14.90
CA LEU A 283 15.39 24.41 -14.65
C LEU A 283 15.21 24.57 -13.15
N ALA A 284 15.33 25.80 -12.67
CA ALA A 284 15.02 26.17 -11.30
C ALA A 284 14.09 27.37 -11.27
N VAL A 285 13.15 27.35 -10.33
CA VAL A 285 12.24 28.46 -10.07
C VAL A 285 12.15 28.67 -8.57
N SER A 286 12.12 29.93 -8.16
CA SER A 286 11.90 30.31 -6.76
C SER A 286 10.52 30.92 -6.59
N ALA A 287 9.95 30.83 -5.40
CA ALA A 287 8.77 31.57 -5.03
C ALA A 287 8.85 32.02 -3.58
N ASP A 288 8.26 33.17 -3.31
CA ASP A 288 7.96 33.63 -1.96
C ASP A 288 6.49 33.26 -1.66
N ILE A 289 6.27 32.54 -0.56
CA ILE A 289 4.93 32.25 -0.03
C ILE A 289 4.54 33.40 0.88
N ASP A 290 3.46 34.10 0.51
CA ASP A 290 2.87 35.19 1.27
C ASP A 290 1.43 34.84 1.67
N ASP A 291 1.20 34.69 2.98
CA ASP A 291 -0.09 34.37 3.58
C ASP A 291 -0.86 35.61 4.07
N SER A 292 -0.42 36.82 3.73
CA SER A 292 -1.13 38.07 4.07
C SER A 292 -2.59 38.11 3.58
N MET A 293 -2.93 37.29 2.57
CA MET A 293 -4.28 37.12 2.04
C MET A 293 -4.97 35.78 2.41
N GLY A 294 -4.40 34.99 3.32
CA GLY A 294 -5.05 33.83 3.94
C GLY A 294 -5.22 32.59 3.06
N ARG A 295 -4.43 32.45 1.99
CA ARG A 295 -4.40 31.24 1.13
C ARG A 295 -2.98 30.82 0.71
N GLY A 296 -1.93 31.37 1.33
CA GLY A 296 -0.54 31.12 0.93
C GLY A 296 -0.32 31.40 -0.56
N PHE A 297 -0.55 32.65 -0.97
CA PHE A 297 -0.33 33.05 -2.36
C PHE A 297 1.16 32.89 -2.70
N MET A 298 1.46 32.29 -3.85
CA MET A 298 2.82 32.12 -4.34
C MET A 298 3.10 33.10 -5.46
N GLU A 299 4.17 33.86 -5.28
CA GLU A 299 4.69 34.73 -6.33
C GLU A 299 5.98 34.14 -6.88
N TRP A 300 5.92 33.63 -8.12
CA TRP A 300 7.02 32.95 -8.78
C TRP A 300 8.03 33.90 -9.41
N SER A 301 9.31 33.57 -9.29
CA SER A 301 10.36 34.15 -10.11
C SER A 301 10.28 33.66 -11.56
N PRO A 302 10.93 34.34 -12.51
CA PRO A 302 11.23 33.73 -13.80
C PRO A 302 12.02 32.42 -13.62
N THR A 303 11.77 31.44 -14.50
CA THR A 303 12.55 30.20 -14.51
C THR A 303 13.96 30.47 -15.02
N VAL A 304 14.94 29.91 -14.30
CA VAL A 304 16.35 29.95 -14.67
C VAL A 304 16.78 28.60 -15.23
N LYS A 305 17.37 28.60 -16.41
CA LYS A 305 18.07 27.45 -16.98
C LYS A 305 19.54 27.50 -16.59
N PHE A 306 20.08 26.42 -16.02
CA PHE A 306 21.45 26.40 -15.48
C PHE A 306 22.30 25.20 -15.90
N CYS A 307 21.69 24.15 -16.47
CA CYS A 307 22.41 23.10 -17.17
C CYS A 307 21.58 22.51 -18.31
N GLU A 308 22.24 21.76 -19.20
CA GLU A 308 21.66 21.18 -20.41
C GLU A 308 21.98 19.68 -20.48
N GLN A 309 21.24 18.97 -21.34
CA GLN A 309 21.54 17.58 -21.76
C GLN A 309 21.77 16.62 -20.58
N GLN A 310 20.92 16.69 -19.56
CA GLN A 310 21.04 15.81 -18.40
C GLN A 310 20.55 14.40 -18.70
N ALA A 311 21.41 13.40 -18.49
CA ALA A 311 21.04 12.00 -18.48
C ALA A 311 20.58 11.57 -17.07
N ASN A 312 19.28 11.27 -16.92
CA ASN A 312 18.65 10.50 -15.83
C ASN A 312 18.99 10.84 -14.37
N SER A 313 19.56 12.02 -14.08
CA SER A 313 20.07 12.34 -12.76
C SER A 313 19.21 13.40 -12.08
N ARG A 314 18.76 13.10 -10.86
CA ARG A 314 17.99 14.03 -10.03
C ARG A 314 18.82 15.28 -9.72
N ILE A 315 18.19 16.45 -9.78
CA ILE A 315 18.77 17.68 -9.24
C ILE A 315 18.45 17.71 -7.75
N VAL A 316 19.43 18.05 -6.92
CA VAL A 316 19.21 18.29 -5.50
C VAL A 316 19.68 19.67 -5.13
N GLY A 317 18.88 20.33 -4.31
CA GLY A 317 19.13 21.67 -3.84
C GLY A 317 19.53 21.72 -2.38
N GLN A 318 20.20 22.80 -1.97
CA GLN A 318 20.30 23.21 -0.58
C GLN A 318 20.07 24.73 -0.49
N LEU A 319 19.22 25.14 0.44
CA LEU A 319 18.86 26.54 0.65
C LEU A 319 19.51 27.07 1.94
N PHE A 320 20.06 28.28 1.87
CA PHE A 320 20.65 29.04 2.96
C PHE A 320 19.92 30.38 3.08
N PRO A 321 18.85 30.47 3.88
CA PRO A 321 18.00 31.66 3.93
C PRO A 321 18.71 32.89 4.50
N GLU A 322 19.63 32.71 5.44
CA GLU A 322 20.39 33.81 6.06
C GLU A 322 21.30 34.51 5.04
N GLU A 323 21.90 33.73 4.14
CA GLU A 323 22.77 34.20 3.06
C GLU A 323 21.98 34.53 1.78
N ASN A 324 20.65 34.35 1.78
CA ASN A 324 19.81 34.39 0.57
C ASN A 324 20.41 33.59 -0.61
N SER A 325 21.03 32.46 -0.31
CA SER A 325 21.75 31.66 -1.31
C SER A 325 21.14 30.28 -1.47
N TYR A 326 21.09 29.80 -2.70
CA TYR A 326 20.68 28.45 -3.04
C TYR A 326 21.79 27.76 -3.82
N ILE A 327 21.99 26.46 -3.58
CA ILE A 327 22.97 25.65 -4.29
C ILE A 327 22.23 24.54 -5.00
N ALA A 328 22.41 24.42 -6.32
CA ALA A 328 21.96 23.26 -7.09
C ALA A 328 23.13 22.31 -7.33
N MET A 329 22.93 21.02 -7.06
CA MET A 329 23.87 19.94 -7.36
C MET A 329 23.28 19.03 -8.43
N PHE A 330 24.08 18.73 -9.45
CA PHE A 330 23.66 18.07 -10.68
C PHE A 330 24.85 17.42 -11.41
N ASN A 331 24.59 16.74 -12.52
CA ASN A 331 25.65 16.19 -13.38
C ASN A 331 26.01 17.16 -14.50
N ARG A 332 27.20 17.76 -14.49
CA ARG A 332 27.69 18.59 -15.58
C ARG A 332 28.27 17.71 -16.69
N ARG A 333 27.81 17.95 -17.92
CA ARG A 333 28.43 17.37 -19.12
C ARG A 333 29.69 18.16 -19.48
N SER A 334 30.81 17.46 -19.63
CA SER A 334 32.04 18.04 -20.17
C SER A 334 31.90 18.24 -21.68
N ALA A 335 32.14 19.47 -22.15
CA ALA A 335 32.06 19.80 -23.57
C ALA A 335 33.15 19.10 -24.41
N ALA A 336 34.28 18.72 -23.79
CA ALA A 336 35.44 18.16 -24.48
C ALA A 336 35.34 16.64 -24.69
N GLU A 337 34.76 15.92 -23.73
CA GLU A 337 34.83 14.45 -23.68
C GLU A 337 33.46 13.78 -23.71
N GLY A 338 32.38 14.54 -23.58
CA GLY A 338 31.02 13.98 -23.45
C GLY A 338 30.79 13.19 -22.16
N THR A 339 31.77 13.21 -21.25
CA THR A 339 31.71 12.61 -19.91
C THR A 339 30.86 13.48 -18.97
N PHE A 340 30.25 12.85 -17.97
CA PHE A 340 29.49 13.54 -16.93
C PHE A 340 30.28 13.55 -15.61
N SER A 341 30.19 14.66 -14.90
CA SER A 341 30.84 14.90 -13.61
C SER A 341 29.87 15.53 -12.63
N GLY A 342 29.98 15.24 -11.33
CA GLY A 342 29.18 15.90 -10.31
C GLY A 342 29.61 17.35 -10.11
N ALA A 343 28.69 18.29 -10.30
CA ALA A 343 28.94 19.73 -10.18
C ALA A 343 27.86 20.44 -9.37
N ALA A 344 28.24 21.56 -8.75
CA ALA A 344 27.35 22.42 -7.99
C ALA A 344 27.44 23.87 -8.47
N LEU A 345 26.31 24.55 -8.52
CA LEU A 345 26.19 25.96 -8.88
C LEU A 345 25.43 26.71 -7.80
N THR A 346 25.92 27.89 -7.42
CA THR A 346 25.26 28.78 -6.47
C THR A 346 24.33 29.76 -7.19
N PHE A 347 23.29 30.19 -6.48
CA PHE A 347 22.30 31.13 -6.95
C PHE A 347 22.03 32.15 -5.85
N ASP A 348 22.00 33.42 -6.25
CA ASP A 348 21.57 34.52 -5.40
C ASP A 348 20.07 34.66 -5.49
N LEU A 349 19.42 34.71 -4.33
CA LEU A 349 17.98 34.85 -4.19
C LEU A 349 17.64 36.27 -3.77
N GLU A 350 17.02 37.00 -4.67
CA GLU A 350 16.35 38.26 -4.37
C GLU A 350 14.84 38.01 -4.31
N ARG A 351 14.08 39.01 -3.84
CA ARG A 351 12.62 38.93 -3.90
C ARG A 351 12.19 38.79 -5.37
N PHE A 352 11.48 37.70 -5.68
CA PHE A 352 10.98 37.37 -7.03
C PHE A 352 12.04 37.17 -8.12
N LYS A 353 13.30 37.00 -7.75
CA LYS A 353 14.38 36.86 -8.72
C LYS A 353 15.42 35.89 -8.20
N MET A 354 15.76 34.94 -9.06
CA MET A 354 16.82 33.97 -8.84
C MET A 354 17.90 34.23 -9.90
N THR A 355 19.15 34.42 -9.47
CA THR A 355 20.25 34.71 -10.39
C THR A 355 21.34 33.64 -10.19
N PRO A 356 21.71 32.88 -11.23
CA PRO A 356 22.82 31.95 -11.13
C PRO A 356 24.14 32.72 -10.99
N SER A 357 25.07 32.18 -10.22
CA SER A 357 26.43 32.71 -10.14
C SER A 357 27.08 32.71 -11.53
N THR A 358 27.88 33.76 -11.80
CA THR A 358 28.68 33.87 -13.02
C THR A 358 29.94 33.02 -12.96
N ALA A 359 30.28 32.49 -11.79
CA ALA A 359 31.40 31.57 -11.61
C ALA A 359 31.10 30.22 -12.27
N ASP A 360 32.17 29.55 -12.71
CA ASP A 360 32.06 28.18 -13.20
C ASP A 360 31.50 27.24 -12.11
N PRO A 361 30.58 26.32 -12.45
CA PRO A 361 30.11 25.30 -11.52
C PRO A 361 31.27 24.54 -10.87
N VAL A 362 31.24 24.45 -9.54
CA VAL A 362 32.25 23.79 -8.72
C VAL A 362 32.09 22.28 -8.87
N GLN A 363 33.14 21.60 -9.33
CA GLN A 363 33.15 20.16 -9.47
C GLN A 363 33.43 19.48 -8.12
N PHE A 364 32.54 18.58 -7.69
CA PHE A 364 32.71 17.79 -6.45
C PHE A 364 32.93 16.29 -6.72
N SER A 365 32.70 15.84 -7.96
CA SER A 365 32.97 14.46 -8.39
C SER A 365 33.56 14.48 -9.79
N ASP A 366 34.55 13.61 -10.03
CA ASP A 366 35.16 13.36 -11.34
C ASP A 366 34.25 12.56 -12.27
N THR A 367 33.38 11.73 -11.71
CA THR A 367 32.40 10.91 -12.43
C THR A 367 30.97 11.37 -12.21
N ALA A 368 30.07 10.84 -13.04
CA ALA A 368 28.62 11.04 -12.92
C ALA A 368 28.12 10.52 -11.58
N VAL A 369 27.20 11.27 -10.96
CA VAL A 369 26.64 10.94 -9.66
C VAL A 369 25.15 10.59 -9.74
N SER A 370 24.69 9.72 -8.85
CA SER A 370 23.29 9.37 -8.65
C SER A 370 22.91 9.46 -7.17
N ASP A 371 21.62 9.35 -6.87
CA ASP A 371 21.09 9.32 -5.50
C ASP A 371 21.54 10.48 -4.61
N LEU A 372 21.69 11.67 -5.22
CA LEU A 372 22.05 12.90 -4.53
C LEU A 372 21.08 13.17 -3.37
N ARG A 373 21.63 13.58 -2.22
CA ARG A 373 20.89 14.06 -1.04
C ARG A 373 21.70 15.11 -0.30
N THR A 374 21.00 16.06 0.31
CA THR A 374 21.61 17.15 1.06
C THR A 374 21.00 17.24 2.46
N ALA A 375 21.83 17.64 3.41
CA ALA A 375 21.39 17.99 4.75
C ALA A 375 22.12 19.26 5.21
N ARG A 376 21.37 20.31 5.54
CA ARG A 376 21.91 21.53 6.15
C ARG A 376 22.50 21.19 7.53
N MET A 377 23.74 21.60 7.77
CA MET A 377 24.41 21.40 9.05
C MET A 377 24.56 22.70 9.85
N SER A 378 24.69 23.84 9.16
CA SER A 378 24.89 25.15 9.78
C SER A 378 24.34 26.28 8.89
N SER A 379 24.63 27.54 9.25
CA SER A 379 24.26 28.71 8.43
C SER A 379 24.94 28.73 7.06
N THR A 380 26.12 28.13 6.93
CA THR A 380 26.95 28.14 5.71
C THR A 380 27.32 26.74 5.19
N GLY A 381 27.18 25.71 6.02
CA GLY A 381 27.66 24.36 5.72
C GLY A 381 26.56 23.31 5.60
N PHE A 382 26.83 22.28 4.79
CA PHE A 382 25.93 21.18 4.51
C PHE A 382 26.68 19.88 4.21
N LEU A 383 25.99 18.75 4.41
CA LEU A 383 26.46 17.44 3.95
C LEU A 383 25.82 17.12 2.60
N LEU A 384 26.61 16.51 1.73
CA LEU A 384 26.20 16.01 0.42
C LEU A 384 26.51 14.51 0.36
N GLU A 385 25.45 13.71 0.25
CA GLU A 385 25.52 12.27 0.03
C GLU A 385 25.22 11.98 -1.44
N PHE A 386 26.01 11.11 -2.06
CA PHE A 386 25.80 10.67 -3.44
C PHE A 386 26.45 9.31 -3.73
N SER A 387 25.97 8.64 -4.76
CA SER A 387 26.58 7.45 -5.35
C SER A 387 27.34 7.84 -6.62
N ARG A 388 28.51 7.25 -6.87
CA ARG A 388 29.31 7.51 -8.08
C ARG A 388 29.15 6.39 -9.10
N ALA A 389 29.09 6.69 -10.40
CA ALA A 389 29.18 5.70 -11.49
C ALA A 389 30.27 4.63 -11.22
N PRO A 390 30.05 3.34 -11.58
CA PRO A 390 31.05 2.29 -11.32
C PRO A 390 32.37 2.68 -11.97
N ARG A 391 33.47 2.58 -11.23
CA ARG A 391 34.81 2.92 -11.71
C ARG A 391 35.54 1.66 -12.13
N GLU A 392 36.27 1.72 -13.25
CA GLU A 392 37.25 0.70 -13.60
C GLU A 392 38.50 0.88 -12.73
N ASP A 393 38.85 -0.16 -11.99
CA ASP A 393 40.11 -0.24 -11.26
C ASP A 393 41.24 -0.38 -12.27
N GLU A 394 41.98 0.71 -12.48
CA GLU A 394 43.13 0.75 -13.40
C GLU A 394 44.24 -0.21 -12.98
N GLU A 395 44.32 -0.59 -11.70
CA GLU A 395 45.39 -1.43 -11.15
C GLU A 395 45.04 -2.92 -11.24
N ASN A 396 43.77 -3.30 -11.07
CA ASN A 396 43.34 -4.71 -11.08
C ASN A 396 42.41 -5.10 -12.24
N GLY A 397 42.06 -4.17 -13.13
CA GLY A 397 41.20 -4.44 -14.30
C GLY A 397 39.78 -4.89 -13.95
N GLY A 398 39.27 -4.51 -12.76
CA GLY A 398 37.95 -4.87 -12.27
C GLY A 398 37.01 -3.66 -12.17
N THR A 399 35.70 -3.85 -12.33
CA THR A 399 34.71 -2.80 -12.02
C THR A 399 34.45 -2.79 -10.51
N VAL A 400 34.78 -1.67 -9.84
CA VAL A 400 34.47 -1.49 -8.41
C VAL A 400 33.04 -0.99 -8.29
N GLN A 401 32.22 -1.75 -7.56
CA GLN A 401 30.81 -1.43 -7.34
C GLN A 401 30.65 -0.32 -6.31
N GLN A 402 29.73 0.60 -6.61
CA GLN A 402 29.69 1.98 -6.12
C GLN A 402 29.64 2.17 -4.61
N ASP A 403 30.47 3.11 -4.17
CA ASP A 403 30.55 3.65 -2.82
C ASP A 403 29.42 4.65 -2.56
N ALA A 404 28.82 4.58 -1.36
CA ALA A 404 28.11 5.73 -0.83
C ALA A 404 29.16 6.74 -0.37
N VAL A 405 29.16 7.91 -1.00
CA VAL A 405 30.11 8.99 -0.72
C VAL A 405 29.40 10.09 0.03
N VAL A 406 29.97 10.49 1.17
CA VAL A 406 29.56 11.67 1.92
C VAL A 406 30.68 12.68 1.87
N THR A 407 30.37 13.88 1.38
CA THR A 407 31.27 15.04 1.42
C THR A 407 30.60 16.19 2.17
N TYR A 408 31.41 17.11 2.67
CA TYR A 408 30.94 18.33 3.32
C TYR A 408 31.20 19.51 2.40
N GLY A 409 30.16 20.31 2.15
CA GLY A 409 30.23 21.55 1.40
C GLY A 409 30.03 22.76 2.31
N MET A 410 30.67 23.86 1.99
CA MET A 410 30.56 25.12 2.71
C MET A 410 30.51 26.30 1.74
N VAL A 411 29.72 27.30 2.08
CA VAL A 411 29.70 28.60 1.40
C VAL A 411 30.32 29.64 2.32
N GLU A 412 31.46 30.20 1.92
CA GLU A 412 32.11 31.31 2.62
C GLU A 412 32.31 32.47 1.64
N GLU A 413 31.87 33.67 2.02
CA GLU A 413 32.03 34.89 1.20
C GLU A 413 31.52 34.76 -0.26
N GLY A 414 30.45 33.97 -0.45
CA GLY A 414 29.87 33.68 -1.77
C GLY A 414 30.60 32.61 -2.59
N ALA A 415 31.71 32.07 -2.08
CA ALA A 415 32.44 30.97 -2.71
C ALA A 415 31.98 29.62 -2.13
N LEU A 416 31.57 28.71 -3.02
CA LEU A 416 31.26 27.32 -2.66
C LEU A 416 32.54 26.48 -2.69
N THR A 417 32.82 25.80 -1.59
CA THR A 417 33.93 24.86 -1.46
C THR A 417 33.43 23.50 -0.96
N PHE A 418 34.08 22.43 -1.41
CA PHE A 418 33.87 21.08 -0.90
C PHE A 418 35.14 20.58 -0.23
N LEU A 419 34.99 19.86 0.88
CA LEU A 419 36.14 19.22 1.50
C LEU A 419 36.69 18.12 0.58
N PRO A 420 38.02 18.02 0.43
CA PRO A 420 38.64 16.99 -0.40
C PRO A 420 38.52 15.59 0.22
N ALA A 421 38.30 15.51 1.54
CA ALA A 421 38.11 14.27 2.26
C ALA A 421 36.63 13.86 2.21
N ALA A 422 36.26 13.09 1.18
CA ALA A 422 34.97 12.42 1.14
C ALA A 422 35.07 11.08 1.88
N ILE A 423 34.12 10.81 2.78
CA ILE A 423 34.00 9.49 3.40
C ILE A 423 33.29 8.60 2.39
N SER A 424 33.99 7.59 1.91
CA SER A 424 33.42 6.53 1.08
C SER A 424 33.10 5.32 1.97
N ALA A 425 31.90 4.76 1.84
CA ALA A 425 31.51 3.53 2.49
C ALA A 425 30.99 2.52 1.46
N PHE A 426 31.55 1.31 1.48
CA PHE A 426 31.05 0.21 0.67
C PHE A 426 29.70 -0.29 1.21
N PRO A 427 28.73 -0.65 0.34
CA PRO A 427 27.44 -1.19 0.77
C PRO A 427 27.55 -2.44 1.66
N LYS A 428 28.63 -3.22 1.53
CA LYS A 428 28.88 -4.40 2.38
C LYS A 428 29.23 -4.04 3.83
N ASP A 429 29.82 -2.87 4.06
CA ASP A 429 30.24 -2.38 5.38
C ASP A 429 29.18 -1.48 6.04
N MET A 430 28.24 -0.93 5.27
CA MET A 430 27.13 -0.10 5.78
C MET A 430 26.08 -0.88 6.59
N LYS A 431 26.09 -2.22 6.60
CA LYS A 431 25.17 -3.03 7.42
C LYS A 431 25.36 -2.88 8.94
N LYS A 432 26.34 -2.10 9.41
CA LYS A 432 26.60 -1.87 10.85
C LYS A 432 26.15 -0.51 11.39
N ILE A 433 25.62 0.39 10.56
CA ILE A 433 25.13 1.70 11.04
C ILE A 433 23.65 1.83 10.70
N LEU A 434 22.82 1.00 11.33
CA LEU A 434 21.37 1.20 11.45
C LEU A 434 20.88 0.35 12.64
N TYR A 435 20.12 0.99 13.54
CA TYR A 435 19.34 0.41 14.64
C TYR A 435 19.93 0.16 16.04
N ASN A 436 20.99 0.85 16.50
CA ASN A 436 21.32 0.86 17.94
C ASN A 436 21.97 2.19 18.37
N LYS A 437 21.19 3.28 18.52
CA LYS A 437 21.49 4.40 19.46
C LYS A 437 20.48 5.57 19.43
N PHE A 438 19.18 5.31 19.34
CA PHE A 438 18.16 6.37 19.53
C PHE A 438 17.17 6.09 20.68
N PHE A 439 17.41 5.06 21.49
CA PHE A 439 16.71 4.85 22.76
C PHE A 439 17.70 4.30 23.78
N GLU A 440 18.45 5.21 24.42
CA GLU A 440 19.08 5.05 25.74
C GLU A 440 19.80 6.37 26.04
N ASP A 441 19.02 7.34 26.53
CA ASP A 441 19.22 8.03 27.83
C ASP A 441 18.06 8.98 28.10
#